data_AF-A0A6G4VH42-F1
#
_entry.id   AF-A0A6G4VH42-F1
#
_cell.length_a   1.000
_cell.length_b   1.000
_cell.length_c   1.000
_cell.angle_alpha   90.00
_cell.angle_beta   90.00
_cell.angle_gamma   90.00
#
_symmetry.space_group_name_H-M   'P 1'
#
loop_
_entity.id
_entity.type
_entity.pdbx_description
1 polymer ?
#
loop_
_entity_poly.entity_id
_entity_poly.type
_entity_poly.pdbx_seq_one_letter_code
_entity_poly.pdbx_strand_id
1 'polypeptide(L)'
;MTEVPREERCPYFKCTACGLIGEPDSADYRLTLDRQNVDWTVPMTVRCGSCRATSRIGLADVLKREAEHTCSRCDHRTACPAHADRVICWGCGLNSPDPASLGARAAYLRDVEHGDNQWAAAQVRIAKDDARERGELPGWAS
;
A
#
# COMPACT_ATOMS: atom_id res chain seq x y z
N MET A 1 -6.84 22.38 -11.39
CA MET A 1 -7.53 21.08 -11.27
C MET A 1 -7.52 20.73 -9.79
N THR A 2 -8.66 20.73 -9.13
CA THR A 2 -8.75 20.24 -7.75
C THR A 2 -8.45 18.75 -7.78
N GLU A 3 -7.40 18.34 -7.07
CA GLU A 3 -7.06 16.94 -6.92
C GLU A 3 -8.04 16.33 -5.89
N VAL A 4 -8.53 15.12 -6.18
CA VAL A 4 -9.36 14.37 -5.23
C VAL A 4 -8.60 14.24 -3.90
N PRO A 5 -9.26 14.47 -2.75
CA PRO A 5 -8.60 14.37 -1.45
C PRO A 5 -7.80 13.06 -1.34
N ARG A 6 -6.54 13.16 -0.92
CA ARG A 6 -5.66 11.99 -0.75
C ARG A 6 -6.32 10.96 0.17
N GLU A 7 -7.03 11.46 1.17
CA GLU A 7 -7.77 10.72 2.15
C GLU A 7 -8.74 9.71 1.55
N GLU A 8 -9.35 10.09 0.43
CA GLU A 8 -10.35 9.30 -0.29
C GLU A 8 -9.71 8.37 -1.32
N ARG A 9 -8.71 8.83 -2.07
CA ARG A 9 -8.04 8.00 -3.09
C ARG A 9 -7.00 7.02 -2.53
N CYS A 10 -6.48 7.29 -1.33
CA CYS A 10 -5.54 6.46 -0.58
C CYS A 10 -6.07 6.26 0.86
N PRO A 11 -7.21 5.58 1.04
CA PRO A 11 -7.80 5.37 2.36
C PRO A 11 -6.97 4.37 3.17
N TYR A 12 -6.95 4.52 4.50
CA TYR A 12 -6.49 3.42 5.36
C TYR A 12 -7.55 2.32 5.38
N PHE A 13 -7.10 1.08 5.23
CA PHE A 13 -7.95 -0.10 5.34
C PHE A 13 -7.19 -1.25 6.02
N LYS A 14 -7.92 -2.23 6.54
CA LYS A 14 -7.33 -3.48 7.01
C LYS A 14 -7.34 -4.50 5.88
N CYS A 15 -6.17 -4.95 5.45
CA CYS A 15 -6.08 -5.99 4.42
C CYS A 15 -6.72 -7.29 4.90
N THR A 16 -7.60 -7.88 4.10
CA THR A 16 -8.27 -9.15 4.45
C THR A 16 -7.34 -10.36 4.34
N ALA A 17 -6.26 -10.26 3.56
CA ALA A 17 -5.29 -11.35 3.38
C ALA A 17 -4.24 -11.41 4.50
N CYS A 18 -3.59 -10.29 4.84
CA CYS A 18 -2.54 -10.26 5.85
C CYS A 18 -2.98 -9.60 7.17
N GLY A 19 -4.15 -8.97 7.23
CA GLY A 19 -4.64 -8.29 8.42
C GLY A 19 -3.91 -7.00 8.79
N LEU A 20 -2.95 -6.54 7.97
CA LEU A 20 -2.20 -5.30 8.18
C LEU A 20 -3.03 -4.07 7.79
N ILE A 21 -2.84 -2.97 8.53
CA ILE A 21 -3.49 -1.69 8.35
C ILE A 21 -2.50 -0.71 7.72
N GLY A 22 -2.88 -0.12 6.60
CA GLY A 22 -2.08 0.88 5.90
C GLY A 22 -2.83 1.52 4.74
N GLU A 23 -2.21 2.51 4.12
CA GLU A 23 -2.63 3.00 2.80
C GLU A 23 -2.36 1.93 1.73
N PRO A 24 -3.20 1.85 0.67
CA PRO A 24 -2.93 0.95 -0.44
C PRO A 24 -1.71 1.40 -1.24
N ASP A 25 -1.04 0.43 -1.85
CA ASP A 25 0.00 0.68 -2.86
C ASP A 25 -0.59 1.22 -4.17
N SER A 26 -1.78 0.74 -4.51
CA SER A 26 -2.55 1.21 -5.65
C SER A 26 -4.04 1.13 -5.35
N ALA A 27 -4.80 2.09 -5.85
CA ALA A 27 -6.25 2.13 -5.75
C ALA A 27 -6.86 2.42 -7.12
N ASP A 28 -7.85 1.62 -7.51
CA ASP A 28 -8.72 1.85 -8.65
C ASP A 28 -10.13 2.18 -8.14
N TYR A 29 -10.60 3.37 -8.50
CA TYR A 29 -11.82 3.97 -7.98
C TYR A 29 -12.53 4.79 -9.06
N ARG A 30 -13.83 4.98 -8.85
CA ARG A 30 -14.63 5.91 -9.65
C ARG A 30 -14.67 7.27 -8.99
N LEU A 31 -14.89 8.29 -9.81
CA LEU A 31 -15.10 9.65 -9.35
C LEU A 31 -16.58 10.00 -9.39
N THR A 32 -16.99 10.91 -8.50
CA THR A 32 -18.27 11.61 -8.62
C THR A 32 -18.34 12.40 -9.93
N LEU A 33 -19.55 12.78 -10.36
CA LEU A 33 -19.76 13.49 -11.64
C LEU A 33 -18.99 14.82 -11.73
N ASP A 34 -18.85 15.53 -10.61
CA ASP A 34 -18.06 16.77 -10.48
C ASP A 34 -16.54 16.53 -10.40
N ARG A 35 -16.12 15.25 -10.36
CA ARG A 35 -14.74 14.77 -10.28
C ARG A 35 -13.98 15.28 -9.04
N GLN A 36 -14.69 15.71 -8.00
CA GLN A 36 -14.08 16.23 -6.78
C GLN A 36 -13.80 15.14 -5.74
N ASN A 37 -14.57 14.04 -5.77
CA ASN A 37 -14.55 13.01 -4.74
C ASN A 37 -14.52 11.60 -5.35
N VAL A 38 -14.18 10.62 -4.52
CA VAL A 38 -14.40 9.20 -4.84
C VAL A 38 -15.89 8.89 -4.79
N ASP A 39 -16.39 8.21 -5.83
CA ASP A 39 -17.74 7.67 -5.86
C ASP A 39 -17.80 6.36 -5.06
N TRP A 40 -18.12 6.50 -3.77
CA TRP A 40 -18.27 5.38 -2.84
C TRP A 40 -19.54 4.54 -3.04
N THR A 41 -20.40 4.87 -4.01
CA THR A 41 -21.51 3.97 -4.39
C THR A 41 -21.03 2.69 -5.07
N VAL A 42 -19.77 2.70 -5.55
CA VAL A 42 -19.08 1.54 -6.12
C VAL A 42 -17.86 1.21 -5.25
N PRO A 43 -17.61 -0.06 -4.91
CA PRO A 43 -16.41 -0.45 -4.17
C PRO A 43 -15.13 -0.08 -4.92
N MET A 44 -14.15 0.42 -4.17
CA MET A 44 -12.80 0.66 -4.64
C MET A 44 -12.01 -0.66 -4.67
N THR A 45 -11.21 -0.88 -5.71
CA THR A 45 -10.26 -1.99 -5.74
C THR A 45 -8.90 -1.50 -5.26
N VAL A 46 -8.38 -2.09 -4.19
CA VAL A 46 -7.11 -1.70 -3.57
C VAL A 46 -6.11 -2.84 -3.58
N ARG A 47 -4.82 -2.50 -3.69
CA ARG A 47 -3.70 -3.43 -3.51
C ARG A 47 -3.00 -3.14 -2.18
N CYS A 48 -2.87 -4.16 -1.34
CA CYS A 48 -2.17 -4.02 -0.06
C CYS A 48 -0.69 -3.66 -0.27
N GLY A 49 -0.19 -2.64 0.43
CA GLY A 49 1.22 -2.25 0.35
C GLY A 49 2.22 -3.24 0.96
N SER A 50 1.76 -4.18 1.79
CA SER A 50 2.63 -5.16 2.45
C SER A 50 2.63 -6.52 1.78
N CYS A 51 1.45 -7.12 1.53
CA CYS A 51 1.35 -8.47 0.94
C CYS A 51 0.89 -8.48 -0.52
N ARG A 52 0.66 -7.30 -1.12
CA ARG A 52 0.25 -7.11 -2.52
C ARG A 52 -1.07 -7.78 -2.94
N ALA A 53 -1.78 -8.42 -2.03
CA ALA A 53 -3.11 -8.96 -2.27
C ALA A 53 -4.07 -7.83 -2.67
N THR A 54 -4.93 -8.12 -3.63
CA THR A 54 -5.98 -7.21 -4.08
C THR A 54 -7.24 -7.46 -3.27
N SER A 55 -7.93 -6.39 -2.88
CA SER A 55 -9.20 -6.44 -2.16
C SER A 55 -10.16 -5.39 -2.70
N ARG A 56 -11.46 -5.61 -2.50
CA ARG A 56 -12.48 -4.58 -2.74
C ARG A 56 -12.92 -4.02 -1.39
N ILE A 57 -12.98 -2.70 -1.29
CA ILE A 57 -13.38 -1.99 -0.07
C ILE A 57 -14.50 -1.00 -0.40
N GLY A 58 -15.49 -0.90 0.49
CA GLY A 58 -16.48 0.16 0.50
C GLY A 58 -16.16 1.22 1.55
N LEU A 59 -16.99 2.26 1.63
CA LEU A 59 -16.81 3.34 2.62
C LEU A 59 -16.78 2.83 4.07
N ALA A 60 -17.52 1.76 4.37
CA ALA A 60 -17.56 1.15 5.71
C ALA A 60 -16.24 0.47 6.12
N ASP A 61 -15.39 0.11 5.16
CA ASP A 61 -14.09 -0.52 5.40
C ASP A 61 -12.97 0.51 5.61
N VAL A 62 -13.23 1.80 5.32
CA VAL A 62 -12.28 2.89 5.48
C VAL A 62 -12.11 3.22 6.96
N LEU A 63 -10.87 3.16 7.43
CA LEU A 63 -10.53 3.42 8.82
C LEU A 63 -10.38 4.92 9.06
N LYS A 64 -10.82 5.35 10.26
CA LYS A 64 -10.67 6.73 10.72
C LYS A 64 -9.20 7.04 11.01
N ARG A 65 -8.87 8.33 10.99
CA ARG A 65 -7.53 8.87 11.26
C ARG A 65 -7.52 9.64 12.58
N GLU A 66 -7.65 8.92 13.68
CA GLU A 66 -7.74 9.47 15.05
C GLU A 66 -6.40 9.73 15.74
N ALA A 67 -5.28 9.42 15.07
CA ALA A 67 -3.92 9.63 15.57
C ALA A 67 -3.05 10.36 14.54
N GLU A 68 -1.82 10.69 14.94
CA GLU A 68 -0.83 11.34 14.08
C GLU A 68 0.53 10.65 14.20
N HIS A 69 1.19 10.47 13.06
CA HIS A 69 2.55 9.96 12.96
C HIS A 69 3.51 11.07 12.56
N THR A 70 4.60 11.25 13.32
CA THR A 70 5.67 12.20 12.98
C THR A 70 6.73 11.51 12.14
N CYS A 71 6.94 11.99 10.91
CA CYS A 71 7.93 11.44 10.00
C CYS A 71 9.35 11.64 10.51
N SER A 72 10.12 10.55 10.66
CA SER A 72 11.52 10.59 11.09
C SER A 72 12.50 11.27 10.11
N ARG A 73 12.08 11.53 8.86
CA ARG A 73 12.92 12.15 7.82
C ARG A 73 12.69 13.66 7.67
N CYS A 74 11.46 14.13 7.83
CA CYS A 74 11.11 15.52 7.52
C CYS A 74 10.19 16.17 8.56
N ASP A 75 9.97 15.51 9.70
CA ASP A 75 9.15 15.95 10.84
C ASP A 75 7.68 16.27 10.52
N HIS A 76 7.24 16.01 9.30
CA HIS A 76 5.85 16.19 8.89
C HIS A 76 4.95 15.24 9.67
N ARG A 77 3.82 15.77 10.17
CA ARG A 77 2.81 15.02 10.92
C ARG A 77 1.73 14.55 9.97
N THR A 78 1.53 13.24 9.87
CA THR A 78 0.52 12.62 9.00
C THR A 78 -0.58 12.03 9.85
N ALA A 79 -1.84 12.37 9.56
CA ALA A 79 -2.98 11.78 10.23
C ALA A 79 -3.14 10.30 9.82
N CYS A 80 -3.32 9.41 10.80
CA CYS A 80 -3.40 7.97 10.60
C CYS A 80 -4.32 7.30 11.63
N PRO A 81 -4.79 6.06 11.39
CA PRO A 81 -5.43 5.26 12.43
C PRO A 81 -4.49 5.04 13.62
N ALA A 82 -5.03 4.90 14.83
CA ALA A 82 -4.23 4.67 16.04
C ALA A 82 -3.45 3.35 16.02
N HIS A 83 -3.87 2.41 15.19
CA HIS A 83 -3.26 1.08 15.03
C HIS A 83 -2.78 0.84 13.60
N ALA A 84 -2.37 1.90 12.88
CA ALA A 84 -1.73 1.72 11.59
C ALA A 84 -0.47 0.83 11.74
N ASP A 85 -0.24 -0.10 10.82
CA ASP A 85 1.00 -0.87 10.78
C ASP A 85 2.06 -0.17 9.90
N ARG A 86 1.59 0.60 8.91
CA ARG A 86 2.37 1.38 7.94
C ARG A 86 1.77 2.76 7.79
N VAL A 87 2.62 3.79 7.77
CA VAL A 87 2.21 5.17 7.50
C VAL A 87 3.07 5.74 6.38
N ILE A 88 2.42 6.28 5.36
CA ILE A 88 3.09 7.04 4.30
C ILE A 88 3.12 8.50 4.72
N CYS A 89 4.31 9.06 4.92
CA CYS A 89 4.47 10.49 5.18
C CYS A 89 3.96 11.31 3.98
N TRP A 90 2.99 12.19 4.20
CA TRP A 90 2.46 13.03 3.13
C TRP A 90 3.39 14.17 2.70
N GLY A 91 4.39 14.51 3.52
CA GLY A 91 5.39 15.52 3.19
C GLY A 91 6.50 15.01 2.25
N CYS A 92 7.03 13.80 2.49
CA CYS A 92 8.20 13.29 1.75
C CYS A 92 8.00 11.91 1.11
N GLY A 93 6.81 11.31 1.26
CA GLY A 93 6.48 10.00 0.67
C GLY A 93 7.13 8.80 1.36
N LEU A 94 7.87 9.00 2.45
CA LEU A 94 8.49 7.89 3.19
C LEU A 94 7.40 6.98 3.76
N ASN A 95 7.41 5.71 3.33
CA ASN A 95 6.54 4.67 3.88
C ASN A 95 7.26 3.98 5.03
N SER A 96 6.91 4.34 6.26
CA SER A 96 7.52 3.83 7.48
C SER A 96 6.59 2.84 8.18
N PRO A 97 7.14 1.80 8.85
CA PRO A 97 6.39 1.10 9.88
C PRO A 97 5.94 2.11 10.94
N ASP A 98 4.71 1.99 11.41
CA ASP A 98 4.24 2.85 12.50
C ASP A 98 4.82 2.39 13.85
N PRO A 99 5.12 3.30 14.79
CA PRO A 99 5.52 2.92 16.15
C PRO A 99 4.49 2.06 16.89
N ALA A 100 3.21 2.07 16.51
CA ALA A 100 2.18 1.21 17.08
C ALA A 100 2.36 -0.28 16.71
N SER A 101 3.07 -0.58 15.61
CA SER A 101 3.51 -1.93 15.28
C SER A 101 4.70 -2.33 16.14
N LEU A 102 4.44 -2.89 17.33
CA LEU A 102 5.47 -3.37 18.27
C LEU A 102 5.50 -4.89 18.39
N GLY A 103 6.64 -5.42 18.86
CA GLY A 103 6.80 -6.82 19.24
C GLY A 103 6.46 -7.80 18.12
N ALA A 104 5.60 -8.77 18.41
CA ALA A 104 5.17 -9.80 17.46
C ALA A 104 4.51 -9.20 16.20
N ARG A 105 3.84 -8.05 16.33
CA ARG A 105 3.21 -7.39 15.18
C ARG A 105 4.23 -6.83 14.19
N ALA A 106 5.30 -6.22 14.72
CA ALA A 106 6.42 -5.75 13.91
C ALA A 106 7.16 -6.90 13.22
N ALA A 107 7.33 -8.05 13.91
CA ALA A 107 7.93 -9.24 13.32
C ALA A 107 7.08 -9.79 12.18
N TYR A 108 5.77 -9.92 12.40
CA TYR A 108 4.83 -10.37 11.39
C TYR A 108 4.80 -9.44 10.16
N LEU A 109 4.82 -8.11 10.34
CA LEU A 109 4.93 -7.15 9.23
C LEU A 109 6.16 -7.44 8.36
N ARG A 110 7.33 -7.63 8.99
CA ARG A 110 8.57 -7.95 8.27
C ARG A 110 8.47 -9.29 7.54
N ASP A 111 7.89 -10.31 8.16
CA ASP A 111 7.77 -11.64 7.56
C ASP A 111 6.86 -11.61 6.32
N VAL A 112 5.72 -10.92 6.40
CA VAL A 112 4.79 -10.72 5.28
C VAL A 112 5.49 -10.03 4.11
N GLU A 113 6.19 -8.93 4.37
CA GLU A 113 6.88 -8.17 3.33
C GLU A 113 8.07 -8.94 2.75
N HIS A 114 8.77 -9.71 3.59
CA HIS A 114 9.85 -10.56 3.13
C HIS A 114 9.34 -11.66 2.19
N GLY A 115 8.25 -12.34 2.55
CA GLY A 115 7.63 -13.36 1.71
C GLY A 115 7.18 -12.82 0.35
N ASP A 116 6.55 -11.64 0.34
CA ASP A 116 6.09 -11.00 -0.89
C ASP A 116 7.28 -10.58 -1.79
N ASN A 117 8.35 -10.02 -1.21
CA ASN A 117 9.57 -9.69 -1.94
C ASN A 117 10.25 -10.94 -2.53
N GLN A 118 10.27 -12.06 -1.80
CA GLN A 118 10.81 -13.33 -2.31
C GLN A 118 10.01 -13.84 -3.50
N TRP A 119 8.67 -13.75 -3.44
CA TRP A 119 7.80 -14.13 -4.56
C TRP A 119 8.03 -13.25 -5.79
N ALA A 120 8.10 -11.93 -5.60
CA ALA A 120 8.40 -10.99 -6.67
C ALA A 120 9.75 -11.28 -7.34
N ALA A 121 10.79 -11.55 -6.54
CA ALA A 121 12.11 -11.93 -7.04
C ALA A 121 12.07 -13.25 -7.83
N ALA A 122 11.27 -14.23 -7.40
CA ALA A 122 11.09 -15.48 -8.11
C ALA A 122 10.43 -15.28 -9.49
N GLN A 123 9.38 -14.46 -9.56
CA GLN A 123 8.71 -14.12 -10.82
C GLN A 123 9.66 -13.43 -11.81
N VAL A 124 10.50 -12.51 -11.33
CA VAL A 124 11.53 -11.86 -12.17
C VAL A 124 12.54 -12.87 -12.68
N ARG A 125 12.97 -13.84 -11.86
CA ARG A 125 13.88 -14.91 -12.31
C ARG A 125 13.25 -15.75 -13.41
N ILE A 126 12.01 -16.23 -13.22
CA ILE A 126 11.28 -16.99 -14.23
C ILE A 126 11.16 -16.19 -15.53
N ALA A 127 10.72 -14.94 -15.46
CA ALA A 127 10.58 -14.10 -16.64
C ALA A 127 11.92 -13.86 -17.37
N LYS A 128 13.03 -13.74 -16.62
CA LYS A 128 14.38 -13.65 -17.21
C LYS A 128 14.78 -14.94 -17.89
N ASP A 129 14.51 -16.09 -17.29
CA ASP A 129 14.83 -17.39 -17.87
C ASP A 129 14.01 -17.63 -19.14
N ASP A 130 12.72 -17.35 -19.13
CA ASP A 130 11.84 -17.42 -20.31
C ASP A 130 12.33 -16.50 -21.44
N ALA A 131 12.73 -15.26 -21.11
CA ALA A 131 13.26 -14.32 -22.09
C ALA A 131 14.62 -14.76 -22.65
N ARG A 132 15.43 -15.46 -21.85
CA ARG A 132 16.69 -16.07 -22.31
C ARG A 132 16.41 -17.20 -23.29
N GLU A 133 15.43 -18.06 -23.00
CA GLU A 133 15.01 -19.15 -23.90
C GLU A 133 14.50 -18.63 -25.25
N ARG A 134 13.79 -17.48 -25.25
CA ARG A 134 13.34 -16.81 -26.48
C ARG A 134 14.44 -15.99 -27.19
N GLY A 135 15.65 -15.90 -26.64
CA GLY A 135 16.74 -15.11 -27.20
C GLY A 135 16.51 -13.58 -27.14
N GLU A 136 15.61 -13.13 -26.26
CA GLU A 136 15.21 -11.73 -26.12
C GLU A 136 16.12 -10.95 -25.15
N LEU A 137 16.94 -11.64 -24.36
CA LEU A 137 17.89 -11.00 -23.45
C LEU A 137 19.28 -10.83 -24.09
N PRO A 138 19.90 -9.64 -23.96
CA PRO A 138 21.28 -9.44 -24.37
C PRO A 138 22.22 -10.36 -23.58
N GLY A 139 23.29 -10.86 -24.22
CA GLY A 139 24.24 -11.81 -23.61
C GLY A 139 25.00 -11.32 -22.37
N TRP A 140 24.88 -10.03 -22.02
CA TRP A 140 25.48 -9.42 -20.82
C TRP A 140 24.47 -9.25 -19.66
N ALA A 141 23.20 -9.63 -19.84
CA ALA A 141 22.21 -9.67 -18.76
C ALA A 141 22.45 -10.90 -17.86
N SER A 142 23.57 -10.88 -17.14
CA SER A 142 23.91 -11.81 -16.05
C SER A 142 23.72 -11.11 -14.72
#